data_AF-A0A3R8BYL9-F1
#
_entry.id   AF-A0A3R8BYL9-F1
#
_cell.length_a   1.000
_cell.length_b   1.000
_cell.length_c   1.000
_cell.angle_alpha   90.00
_cell.angle_beta   90.00
_cell.angle_gamma   90.00
#
_symmetry.space_group_name_H-M   'P 1'
#
loop_
_entity.id
_entity.type
_entity.pdbx_description
1 polymer ?
#
loop_
_entity_poly.entity_id
_entity_poly.type
_entity_poly.pdbx_seq_one_letter_code
_entity_poly.pdbx_strand_id
1 'polypeptide(L)'
;MIYPVEQLPRLVEQITTLENGLTAFRQQNSPIDPNYQKESEALISEIVRLEDLLCDCVEAHGGPTKDSWSKDIRAIYARRTGWKG
;
A
#
# COMPACT_ATOMS: atom_id res chain seq x y z
N MET A 1 4.67 -7.30 18.14
CA MET A 1 5.23 -8.04 16.99
C MET A 1 6.17 -7.07 16.29
N ILE A 2 7.47 -7.32 16.22
CA ILE A 2 8.40 -6.41 15.54
C ILE A 2 8.34 -6.79 14.06
N TYR A 3 7.72 -5.95 13.23
CA TYR A 3 7.70 -6.16 11.79
C TYR A 3 9.13 -6.04 11.25
N PRO A 4 9.72 -7.04 10.59
CA PRO A 4 11.10 -6.94 10.14
C PRO A 4 11.25 -5.91 9.01
N VAL A 5 12.23 -5.02 9.13
CA VAL A 5 12.47 -3.90 8.21
C VAL A 5 12.76 -4.38 6.79
N GLU A 6 13.33 -5.58 6.67
CA GLU A 6 13.66 -6.26 5.41
C GLU A 6 12.42 -6.59 4.58
N GLN A 7 11.21 -6.56 5.18
CA GLN A 7 9.96 -6.77 4.45
C GLN A 7 9.44 -5.51 3.76
N LEU A 8 9.94 -4.30 4.10
CA LEU A 8 9.44 -3.06 3.51
C LEU A 8 9.52 -3.03 1.96
N PRO A 9 10.64 -3.44 1.31
CA PRO A 9 10.69 -3.49 -0.15
C PRO A 9 9.64 -4.45 -0.75
N ARG A 10 9.39 -5.58 -0.08
CA ARG A 10 8.38 -6.55 -0.51
C ARG A 10 6.96 -6.01 -0.34
N LEU A 11 6.69 -5.24 0.72
CA LEU A 11 5.41 -4.57 0.91
C LEU A 11 5.15 -3.54 -0.19
N VAL A 12 6.17 -2.74 -0.54
CA VAL A 12 6.09 -1.78 -1.67
C VAL A 12 5.76 -2.51 -2.97
N GLU A 13 6.48 -3.60 -3.27
CA GLU A 13 6.22 -4.41 -4.47
C GLU A 13 4.78 -4.93 -4.49
N GLN A 14 4.30 -5.53 -3.39
CA GLN A 14 2.95 -6.07 -3.29
C GLN A 14 1.86 -4.99 -3.46
N ILE A 15 2.02 -3.84 -2.80
CA ILE A 15 1.11 -2.70 -2.94
C ILE A 15 1.05 -2.26 -4.41
N THR A 16 2.22 -2.06 -5.03
CA THR A 16 2.32 -1.62 -6.43
C THR A 16 1.67 -2.63 -7.39
N THR A 17 1.89 -3.93 -7.18
CA THR A 17 1.27 -4.99 -7.98
C THR A 17 -0.25 -4.97 -7.85
N LEU A 18 -0.78 -4.82 -6.63
CA LEU A 18 -2.23 -4.77 -6.40
C LEU A 18 -2.86 -3.49 -6.97
N GLU A 19 -2.20 -2.35 -6.89
CA GLU A 19 -2.66 -1.08 -7.48
C GLU A 19 -2.75 -1.18 -9.01
N ASN A 20 -1.74 -1.77 -9.64
CA ASN A 20 -1.74 -2.05 -11.08
C ASN A 20 -2.85 -3.05 -11.44
N GLY A 21 -3.03 -4.10 -10.63
CA GLY A 21 -4.10 -5.07 -10.78
C GLY A 21 -5.50 -4.44 -10.68
N LEU A 22 -5.72 -3.57 -9.70
CA LEU A 22 -6.96 -2.81 -9.54
C LEU A 22 -7.21 -1.89 -10.74
N THR A 23 -6.17 -1.23 -11.23
CA THR A 23 -6.28 -0.36 -12.42
C THR A 23 -6.68 -1.17 -13.65
N ALA A 24 -6.01 -2.30 -13.90
CA ALA A 24 -6.33 -3.20 -15.00
C ALA A 24 -7.74 -3.79 -14.87
N PHE A 25 -8.13 -4.23 -13.66
CA PHE A 25 -9.46 -4.74 -13.37
C PHE A 25 -10.54 -3.72 -13.73
N ARG A 26 -10.36 -2.46 -13.30
CA ARG A 26 -11.30 -1.37 -13.57
C ARG A 26 -11.42 -1.00 -15.05
N GLN A 27 -10.35 -1.20 -15.83
CA GLN A 27 -10.36 -0.95 -17.27
C GLN A 27 -11.02 -2.08 -18.06
N GLN A 28 -10.91 -3.33 -17.58
CA GLN A 28 -11.41 -4.51 -18.27
C GLN A 28 -12.87 -4.83 -17.92
N ASN A 29 -13.34 -4.43 -16.74
CA ASN A 29 -14.67 -4.75 -16.23
C ASN A 29 -15.58 -3.52 -16.20
N SER A 30 -16.86 -3.74 -16.44
CA SER A 30 -17.84 -2.66 -16.43
C SER A 30 -18.32 -2.36 -15.00
N PRO A 31 -18.45 -1.10 -14.58
CA PRO A 31 -18.98 -0.75 -13.26
C PRO A 31 -20.42 -1.21 -12.99
N ILE A 32 -21.16 -1.59 -14.04
CA ILE A 32 -22.52 -2.16 -13.92
C ILE A 32 -22.50 -3.66 -13.62
N ASP A 33 -21.34 -4.32 -13.70
CA ASP A 33 -21.20 -5.72 -13.33
C ASP A 33 -21.42 -5.86 -11.81
N PRO A 34 -22.34 -6.74 -11.36
CA PRO A 34 -22.61 -6.95 -9.94
C PRO A 34 -21.37 -7.30 -9.09
N ASN A 35 -20.36 -7.93 -9.68
CA ASN A 35 -19.13 -8.33 -9.01
C ASN A 35 -18.07 -7.22 -9.03
N TYR A 36 -18.18 -6.22 -9.92
CA TYR A 36 -17.20 -5.14 -10.06
C TYR A 36 -16.94 -4.42 -8.75
N GLN A 37 -18.01 -4.04 -8.06
CA GLN A 37 -17.92 -3.30 -6.81
C GLN A 37 -17.23 -4.15 -5.74
N LYS A 38 -17.70 -5.40 -5.57
CA LYS A 38 -17.18 -6.32 -4.57
C LYS A 38 -15.70 -6.64 -4.76
N GLU A 39 -15.28 -6.92 -5.99
CA GLU A 39 -13.88 -7.25 -6.29
C GLU A 39 -12.98 -6.01 -6.19
N SER A 40 -13.46 -4.85 -6.65
CA SER A 40 -12.75 -3.59 -6.46
C SER A 40 -12.53 -3.28 -4.99
N GLU A 41 -13.57 -3.39 -4.16
CA GLU A 41 -13.50 -3.14 -2.72
C GLU A 41 -12.56 -4.13 -2.02
N ALA A 42 -12.57 -5.40 -2.41
CA ALA A 42 -11.64 -6.39 -1.87
C ALA A 42 -10.17 -6.03 -2.16
N LEU A 43 -9.87 -5.62 -3.39
CA LEU A 43 -8.53 -5.18 -3.78
C LEU A 43 -8.11 -3.89 -3.05
N ILE A 44 -9.00 -2.90 -2.96
CA ILE A 44 -8.75 -1.65 -2.22
C ILE A 44 -8.48 -1.96 -0.75
N SER A 45 -9.30 -2.81 -0.13
CA SER A 45 -9.14 -3.19 1.27
C SER A 45 -7.80 -3.85 1.53
N GLU A 46 -7.34 -4.71 0.62
CA GLU A 46 -6.04 -5.37 0.77
C GLU A 46 -4.87 -4.39 0.59
N ILE A 47 -4.96 -3.47 -0.38
CA ILE A 47 -3.97 -2.39 -0.55
C ILE A 47 -3.86 -1.59 0.75
N VAL A 48 -4.98 -1.09 1.28
CA VAL A 48 -4.99 -0.29 2.53
C VAL A 48 -4.39 -1.08 3.70
N ARG A 49 -4.71 -2.37 3.83
CA ARG A 49 -4.15 -3.22 4.88
C ARG A 49 -2.63 -3.34 4.80
N LEU A 50 -2.08 -3.45 3.59
CA LEU A 50 -0.63 -3.51 3.37
C LEU A 50 0.04 -2.15 3.61
N GLU A 51 -0.62 -1.05 3.27
CA GLU A 51 -0.14 0.30 3.59
C GLU A 51 -0.07 0.54 5.10
N ASP A 52 -1.09 0.12 5.85
CA ASP A 52 -1.11 0.20 7.31
C ASP A 52 0.05 -0.60 7.91
N LEU A 53 0.27 -1.82 7.42
CA LEU A 53 1.41 -2.65 7.83
C LEU A 53 2.77 -2.00 7.52
N LEU A 54 2.89 -1.36 6.35
CA LEU A 54 4.09 -0.61 5.99
C LEU A 54 4.31 0.56 6.95
N CYS A 55 3.25 1.30 7.30
CA CYS A 55 3.32 2.42 8.23
C CYS A 55 3.73 1.96 9.64
N ASP A 56 3.12 0.90 10.16
CA ASP A 56 3.48 0.32 11.46
C ASP A 56 4.95 -0.09 11.50
N CYS A 57 5.46 -0.67 10.41
CA CYS A 57 6.87 -1.04 10.29
C CYS A 57 7.78 0.20 10.26
N VAL A 58 7.43 1.24 9.49
CA VAL A 58 8.18 2.50 9.46
C VAL A 58 8.25 3.14 10.85
N GLU A 59 7.13 3.21 11.57
CA GLU A 59 7.07 3.75 12.94
C GLU A 59 7.93 2.93 13.91
N ALA A 60 7.81 1.60 13.87
CA ALA A 60 8.57 0.71 14.73
C ALA A 60 10.10 0.80 14.53
N HIS A 61 10.56 1.28 13.36
CA HIS A 61 11.97 1.31 12.97
C HIS A 61 12.59 2.71 12.90
N GLY A 62 11.96 3.69 13.54
CA GLY A 62 12.51 5.05 13.71
C GLY A 62 11.77 6.14 12.94
N GLY A 63 10.56 5.86 12.46
CA GLY A 63 9.68 6.84 11.83
C GLY A 63 10.09 7.24 10.40
N PRO A 64 9.29 8.08 9.72
CA PRO A 64 9.43 8.38 8.29
C PRO A 64 10.63 9.26 7.93
N THR A 65 11.27 9.89 8.91
CA THR A 65 12.42 10.79 8.70
C THR A 65 13.74 10.06 8.48
N LYS A 66 13.80 8.75 8.74
CA LYS A 66 15.04 7.96 8.59
C LYS A 66 15.55 7.97 7.14
N ASP A 67 16.79 8.38 6.95
CA ASP A 67 17.39 8.56 5.61
C ASP A 67 17.53 7.28 4.79
N SER A 68 17.47 6.12 5.44
CA SER A 68 17.55 4.82 4.77
C SER A 68 16.26 4.42 4.02
N TRP A 69 15.15 5.13 4.20
CA TRP A 69 13.91 4.82 3.50
C TRP A 69 13.97 5.22 2.04
N SER A 70 13.56 4.30 1.16
CA SER A 70 13.37 4.61 -0.25
C SER A 70 12.27 5.65 -0.44
N LYS A 71 12.27 6.31 -1.60
CA LYS A 71 11.23 7.28 -1.96
C LYS A 71 9.84 6.66 -1.95
N ASP A 72 9.70 5.40 -2.37
CA ASP A 72 8.43 4.70 -2.44
C ASP A 72 7.84 4.44 -1.05
N ILE A 73 8.67 4.00 -0.09
CA ILE A 73 8.25 3.84 1.31
C ILE A 73 7.73 5.17 1.86
N ARG A 74 8.47 6.26 1.64
CA ARG A 74 8.06 7.60 2.09
C ARG A 74 6.79 8.07 1.39
N ALA A 75 6.62 7.78 0.10
CA ALA A 75 5.44 8.16 -0.65
C ALA A 75 4.18 7.44 -0.15
N ILE A 76 4.25 6.12 0.07
CA ILE A 76 3.14 5.32 0.60
C ILE A 76 2.80 5.79 2.01
N TYR A 77 3.81 5.97 2.87
CA TYR A 77 3.61 6.47 4.22
C TYR A 77 2.95 7.86 4.23
N ALA A 78 3.44 8.80 3.41
CA ALA A 78 2.89 10.15 3.29
C ALA A 78 1.42 10.14 2.83
N ARG A 79 1.12 9.35 1.80
CA ARG A 79 -0.24 9.14 1.29
C ARG A 79 -1.17 8.62 2.39
N ARG A 80 -0.74 7.64 3.17
CA ARG A 80 -1.58 6.94 4.13
C ARG A 80 -1.83 7.74 5.41
N THR A 81 -0.83 8.51 5.85
CA THR A 81 -0.84 9.24 7.15
C THR A 81 -1.08 10.74 7.01
N GLY A 82 -0.95 11.30 5.81
CA GLY A 82 -0.97 12.75 5.57
C GLY A 82 0.34 13.46 5.95
N TRP A 83 1.41 12.71 6.23
CA TRP A 83 2.73 13.28 6.51
C TRP A 83 3.29 14.06 5.30
N LYS A 84 3.95 15.20 5.57
CA LYS A 84 4.34 16.17 4.53
C LYS A 84 5.86 16.34 4.33
N GLY A 85 6.69 15.59 5.04
CA GLY A 85 8.13 15.82 5.09
C GLY A 85 8.51 16.64 6.31
#